data_AF-B0DPZ9-F1
#
_entry.id   AF-B0DPZ9-F1
#
_cell.length_a   1.000
_cell.length_b   1.000
_cell.length_c   1.000
_cell.angle_alpha   90.00
_cell.angle_beta   90.00
_cell.angle_gamma   90.00
#
_symmetry.space_group_name_H-M   'P 1'
#
loop_
_entity.id
_entity.type
_entity.pdbx_description
1 polymer ?
#
loop_
_entity_poly.entity_id
_entity_poly.type
_entity_poly.pdbx_seq_one_letter_code
_entity_poly.pdbx_strand_id
1 'polypeptide(L)'
;MLQMEADIYKTLLDLQGRCIPRIFGFFGSEHLKALIMEYLGPTVENVLDLSLDQRHQLLEELCLIHARGIVLGDLRAANIVLKNGSPHFIDFSHAHEHQCTGFTKCSELIMACQFFSLNAELENPS
;
A
#
# COMPACT_ATOMS: atom_id res chain seq x y z
N MET A 1 0.43 17.55 0.24
CA MET A 1 0.04 16.44 -0.65
C MET A 1 1.29 15.76 -1.21
N LEU A 2 1.85 16.15 -2.36
CA LEU A 2 2.96 15.37 -2.97
C LEU A 2 4.28 15.32 -2.19
N GLN A 3 4.66 16.39 -1.47
CA GLN A 3 5.84 16.35 -0.58
C GLN A 3 5.64 15.36 0.57
N MET A 4 4.45 15.37 1.17
CA MET A 4 4.08 14.49 2.28
C MET A 4 4.11 13.03 1.82
N GLU A 5 3.53 12.75 0.65
CA GLU A 5 3.61 11.43 0.02
C GLU A 5 5.06 10.99 -0.24
N ALA A 6 5.90 11.89 -0.77
CA ALA A 6 7.32 11.59 -0.96
C ALA A 6 8.04 11.27 0.36
N ASP A 7 7.65 11.91 1.47
CA ASP A 7 8.20 11.63 2.79
C ASP A 7 7.71 10.28 3.35
N ILE A 8 6.45 9.90 3.10
CA ILE A 8 5.94 8.54 3.39
C ILE A 8 6.77 7.48 2.66
N TYR A 9 7.03 7.67 1.36
CA TYR A 9 7.88 6.74 0.62
C TYR A 9 9.30 6.65 1.18
N LYS A 10 9.85 7.72 1.79
CA LYS A 10 11.14 7.65 2.49
C LYS A 10 11.05 6.84 3.78
N THR A 11 9.95 6.96 4.54
CA THR A 11 9.72 6.11 5.72
C THR A 11 9.62 4.64 5.35
N LEU A 12 9.09 4.34 4.16
CA LEU A 12 8.95 2.97 3.61
C LEU A 12 10.11 2.56 2.69
N LEU A 13 11.30 3.18 2.81
CA LEU A 13 12.41 2.98 1.88
C LEU A 13 12.82 1.50 1.71
N ASP A 14 12.76 0.71 2.78
CA ASP A 14 13.16 -0.70 2.78
C ASP A 14 12.14 -1.64 2.11
N LEU A 15 10.92 -1.15 1.84
CA LEU A 15 9.88 -1.85 1.09
C LEU A 15 9.90 -1.53 -0.41
N GLN A 16 10.60 -0.48 -0.81
CA GLN A 16 10.63 -0.02 -2.20
C GLN A 16 11.25 -1.07 -3.15
N GLY A 17 10.59 -1.30 -4.28
CA GLY A 17 10.96 -2.29 -5.28
C GLY A 17 10.78 -3.74 -4.84
N ARG A 18 10.13 -3.96 -3.70
CA ARG A 18 9.71 -5.28 -3.21
C ARG A 18 8.18 -5.33 -3.13
N CYS A 19 7.60 -4.44 -2.33
CA CYS A 19 6.16 -4.40 -2.02
C CYS A 19 5.50 -3.12 -2.54
N ILE A 20 6.28 -2.04 -2.71
CA ILE A 20 5.79 -0.74 -3.18
C ILE A 20 6.73 -0.20 -4.28
N PRO A 21 6.33 0.81 -5.08
CA PRO A 21 7.18 1.38 -6.12
C PRO A 21 8.53 1.88 -5.60
N ARG A 22 9.58 1.74 -6.42
CA ARG A 22 10.81 2.52 -6.20
C ARG A 22 10.57 3.99 -6.55
N ILE A 23 11.04 4.89 -5.69
CA ILE A 23 11.10 6.32 -5.96
C ILE A 23 12.45 6.65 -6.56
N PHE A 24 12.45 7.19 -7.77
CA PHE A 24 13.66 7.67 -8.45
C PHE A 24 14.01 9.10 -8.07
N GLY A 25 13.03 9.89 -7.65
CA GLY A 25 13.27 11.22 -7.10
C GLY A 25 12.00 12.03 -6.93
N PHE A 26 12.10 13.01 -6.04
CA PHE A 26 11.11 14.06 -5.89
C PHE A 26 11.73 15.37 -6.34
N PHE A 27 11.13 16.00 -7.34
CA PHE A 27 11.61 17.22 -7.96
C PHE A 27 10.53 18.28 -7.85
N GLY A 28 10.92 19.55 -7.70
CA GLY A 28 9.92 20.61 -7.74
C GLY A 28 10.51 22.00 -7.75
N SER A 29 9.64 22.92 -8.15
CA SER A 29 9.74 24.37 -7.98
C SER A 29 8.57 24.85 -7.11
N GLU A 30 8.42 26.17 -6.96
CA GLU A 30 7.27 26.76 -6.27
C GLU A 30 5.92 26.42 -6.94
N HIS A 31 5.91 26.21 -8.26
CA HIS A 31 4.67 26.04 -9.04
C HIS A 31 4.38 24.60 -9.48
N LEU A 32 5.39 23.72 -9.47
CA LEU A 32 5.26 22.35 -9.93
C LEU A 32 6.06 21.41 -9.03
N LYS A 33 5.43 20.30 -8.62
CA LYS A 33 6.09 19.21 -7.90
C LYS A 33 5.84 17.92 -8.67
N ALA A 34 6.86 17.07 -8.76
CA ALA A 34 6.83 15.80 -9.47
C ALA A 34 7.51 14.73 -8.61
N LEU A 35 6.83 13.60 -8.44
CA LEU A 35 7.37 12.40 -7.82
C LEU A 35 7.54 11.36 -8.92
N ILE A 36 8.79 11.01 -9.21
CA ILE A 36 9.13 10.06 -10.27
C ILE A 36 9.33 8.70 -9.61
N MET A 37 8.56 7.71 -10.07
CA MET A 37 8.51 6.38 -9.47
C MET A 37 8.43 5.26 -10.50
N GLU A 38 8.68 4.05 -10.05
CA GLU A 38 8.59 2.83 -10.83
C GLU A 38 7.16 2.59 -11.33
N TYR A 39 7.04 2.29 -12.62
CA TYR A 39 5.77 1.82 -13.18
C TYR A 39 5.61 0.33 -12.88
N LEU A 40 4.57 -0.01 -12.11
CA LEU A 40 4.27 -1.38 -11.68
C LEU A 40 3.11 -2.01 -12.46
N GLY A 41 2.79 -1.49 -13.66
CA GLY A 41 1.74 -2.06 -14.50
C GLY A 41 0.38 -1.37 -14.37
N PRO A 42 -0.67 -1.94 -14.97
CA PRO A 42 -2.02 -1.36 -14.97
C PRO A 42 -2.70 -1.51 -13.61
N THR A 43 -3.64 -0.61 -13.33
CA THR A 43 -4.52 -0.67 -12.16
C THR A 43 -5.47 -1.85 -12.22
N VAL A 44 -5.79 -2.42 -11.07
CA VAL A 44 -6.83 -3.44 -10.92
C VAL A 44 -8.20 -2.75 -10.98
N GLU A 45 -9.13 -3.28 -11.78
CA GLU A 45 -10.50 -2.77 -11.84
C GLU A 45 -11.32 -3.22 -10.62
N ASN A 46 -11.22 -4.50 -10.29
CA ASN A 46 -11.89 -5.10 -9.14
C ASN A 46 -10.94 -6.06 -8.41
N VAL A 47 -10.79 -5.88 -7.10
CA VAL A 47 -9.97 -6.75 -6.26
C VAL A 47 -10.48 -8.20 -6.21
N LEU A 48 -11.76 -8.44 -6.49
CA LEU A 48 -12.31 -9.78 -6.59
C LEU A 48 -11.87 -10.55 -7.85
N ASP A 49 -11.24 -9.88 -8.81
CA ASP A 49 -10.64 -10.54 -9.98
C ASP A 49 -9.24 -11.10 -9.67
N LEU A 50 -8.64 -10.69 -8.55
CA LEU A 50 -7.40 -11.27 -8.05
C LEU A 50 -7.66 -12.68 -7.50
N SER A 51 -6.72 -13.58 -7.71
CA SER A 51 -6.67 -14.89 -7.04
C SER A 51 -6.57 -14.73 -5.52
N LEU A 52 -6.90 -15.79 -4.78
CA LEU A 52 -6.79 -15.79 -3.33
C LEU A 52 -5.35 -15.46 -2.88
N ASP A 53 -4.35 -16.10 -3.46
CA ASP A 53 -2.94 -15.89 -3.13
C ASP A 53 -2.51 -14.42 -3.32
N GLN A 54 -2.96 -13.78 -4.39
CA GLN A 54 -2.70 -12.35 -4.65
C GLN A 54 -3.34 -11.44 -3.59
N ARG A 55 -4.53 -11.80 -3.10
CA ARG A 55 -5.20 -11.03 -2.04
C ARG A 55 -4.50 -11.21 -0.69
N HIS A 56 -4.04 -12.42 -0.38
CA HIS A 56 -3.20 -12.66 0.80
C HIS A 56 -1.89 -11.88 0.70
N GLN A 57 -1.24 -11.86 -0.46
CA GLN A 57 -0.04 -11.05 -0.68
C GLN A 57 -0.29 -9.56 -0.40
N LEU A 58 -1.40 -8.99 -0.88
CA LEU A 58 -1.76 -7.60 -0.58
C LEU A 58 -1.94 -7.36 0.92
N LEU A 59 -2.53 -8.32 1.64
CA LEU A 59 -2.67 -8.20 3.09
C LEU A 59 -1.31 -8.24 3.81
N GLU A 60 -0.40 -9.12 3.38
CA GLU A 60 0.97 -9.20 3.89
C GLU A 60 1.75 -7.90 3.62
N GLU A 61 1.67 -7.35 2.41
CA GLU A 61 2.29 -6.07 2.06
C GLU A 61 1.73 -4.93 2.92
N LEU A 62 0.42 -4.92 3.16
CA LEU A 62 -0.22 -3.94 4.04
C LEU A 62 0.30 -4.07 5.48
N CYS A 63 0.42 -5.29 6.02
CA CYS A 63 1.01 -5.51 7.33
C CYS A 63 2.45 -4.98 7.44
N LEU A 64 3.26 -5.14 6.39
CA LEU A 64 4.61 -4.60 6.35
C LEU A 64 4.62 -3.06 6.39
N ILE A 65 3.69 -2.41 5.69
CA ILE A 65 3.51 -0.95 5.73
C ILE A 65 3.11 -0.50 7.14
N HIS A 66 2.14 -1.17 7.76
CA HIS A 66 1.70 -0.91 9.13
C HIS A 66 2.80 -1.12 10.18
N ALA A 67 3.66 -2.11 9.99
CA ALA A 67 4.81 -2.36 10.87
C ALA A 67 5.83 -1.20 10.87
N ARG A 68 5.81 -0.34 9.85
CA ARG A 68 6.58 0.91 9.79
C ARG A 68 5.81 2.13 10.30
N GLY A 69 4.66 1.90 10.93
CA GLY A 69 3.83 2.95 11.50
C GLY A 69 3.11 3.79 10.45
N ILE A 70 2.83 3.24 9.26
CA ILE A 70 2.08 3.92 8.21
C ILE A 70 0.73 3.23 7.98
N VAL A 71 -0.32 4.03 7.83
CA VAL A 71 -1.64 3.62 7.31
C VAL A 71 -1.81 4.22 5.91
N LEU A 72 -2.43 3.50 4.96
CA LEU A 72 -2.64 3.95 3.58
C LEU A 72 -3.70 5.06 3.48
N GLY A 73 -4.81 4.91 4.19
CA GLY A 73 -5.89 5.89 4.28
C GLY A 73 -6.84 5.96 3.07
N ASP A 74 -6.52 5.30 1.95
CA ASP A 74 -7.37 5.25 0.75
C ASP A 74 -7.31 3.87 0.07
N LEU A 75 -7.79 2.83 0.76
CA LEU A 75 -7.81 1.47 0.23
C LEU A 75 -8.88 1.30 -0.87
N ARG A 76 -8.44 1.28 -2.14
CA ARG A 76 -9.32 1.15 -3.32
C ARG A 76 -8.61 0.38 -4.44
N ALA A 77 -9.38 -0.24 -5.34
CA ALA A 77 -8.85 -1.01 -6.46
C ALA A 77 -7.95 -0.16 -7.40
N ALA A 78 -8.30 1.10 -7.61
CA ALA A 78 -7.51 2.05 -8.41
C ALA A 78 -6.10 2.32 -7.85
N ASN A 79 -5.87 2.05 -6.56
CA ASN A 79 -4.59 2.23 -5.89
C ASN A 79 -3.81 0.89 -5.79
N ILE A 80 -4.25 -0.13 -6.54
CA ILE A 80 -3.59 -1.43 -6.65
C ILE A 80 -3.25 -1.67 -8.11
N VAL A 81 -2.02 -2.09 -8.38
CA VAL A 81 -1.49 -2.35 -9.74
C VAL A 81 -0.90 -3.75 -9.85
N LEU A 82 -0.85 -4.28 -11.08
CA LEU A 82 -0.34 -5.63 -11.37
C LEU A 82 0.97 -5.60 -12.16
N LYS A 83 2.07 -5.97 -11.49
CA LYS A 83 3.38 -6.16 -12.13
C LYS A 83 3.65 -7.63 -12.36
N ASN A 84 3.61 -8.08 -13.61
CA ASN A 84 3.86 -9.49 -13.96
C ASN A 84 2.97 -10.48 -13.17
N GLY A 85 1.72 -10.09 -12.90
CA GLY A 85 0.78 -10.89 -12.10
C GLY A 85 0.94 -10.73 -10.58
N SER A 86 1.89 -9.96 -10.09
CA SER A 86 2.04 -9.63 -8.66
C SER A 86 1.33 -8.30 -8.35
N PRO A 87 0.39 -8.26 -7.39
CA PRO A 87 -0.31 -7.03 -7.00
C PRO A 87 0.53 -6.19 -6.04
N HIS A 88 0.47 -4.86 -6.16
CA HIS A 88 1.17 -3.92 -5.29
C HIS A 88 0.35 -2.66 -5.04
N PHE A 89 0.54 -2.04 -3.87
CA PHE A 89 -0.08 -0.74 -3.57
C PHE A 89 0.70 0.42 -4.21
N ILE A 90 -0.06 1.41 -4.67
CA ILE A 90 0.44 2.72 -5.13
C ILE A 90 -0.39 3.83 -4.48
N ASP A 91 -0.01 5.08 -4.76
CA ASP A 91 -0.70 6.30 -4.30
C ASP A 91 -0.79 6.39 -2.77
N PHE A 92 0.21 7.02 -2.18
CA PHE A 92 0.32 7.24 -0.73
C PHE A 92 -0.09 8.66 -0.36
N SER A 93 -0.89 9.33 -1.20
CA SER A 93 -1.29 10.73 -0.99
C SER A 93 -2.16 10.95 0.26
N HIS A 94 -2.86 9.90 0.72
CA HIS A 94 -3.69 9.87 1.94
C HIS A 94 -3.01 9.17 3.12
N ALA A 95 -1.81 8.64 2.89
CA ALA A 95 -1.08 7.91 3.91
C ALA A 95 -0.57 8.85 5.00
N HIS A 96 -0.54 8.34 6.23
CA HIS A 96 -0.06 9.09 7.38
C HIS A 96 0.52 8.17 8.44
N GLU A 97 1.29 8.76 9.35
CA GLU A 97 1.86 8.04 10.49
C GLU A 97 0.76 7.65 11.49
N HIS A 98 0.87 6.44 12.03
CA HIS A 98 0.00 5.97 13.10
C HIS A 98 0.70 4.92 13.97
N GLN A 99 0.13 4.65 15.15
CA GLN A 99 0.51 3.50 15.96
C GLN A 99 -0.44 2.34 15.63
N CYS A 100 0.06 1.34 14.92
CA CYS A 100 -0.78 0.20 14.54
C CYS A 100 -1.20 -0.62 15.78
N THR A 101 -2.49 -0.90 15.88
CA THR A 101 -3.10 -1.67 16.98
C THR A 101 -3.42 -3.12 16.58
N GLY A 102 -2.94 -3.56 15.40
CA GLY A 102 -3.12 -4.92 14.88
C GLY A 102 -4.52 -5.23 14.35
N PHE A 103 -4.72 -6.45 13.86
CA PHE A 103 -5.94 -6.91 13.18
C PHE A 103 -7.23 -6.85 14.02
N THR A 104 -7.12 -6.73 15.34
CA THR A 104 -8.29 -6.70 16.23
C THR A 104 -8.85 -5.28 16.44
N LYS A 105 -8.07 -4.23 16.17
CA LYS A 105 -8.43 -2.85 16.51
C LYS A 105 -8.08 -1.83 15.43
N CYS A 106 -7.16 -2.13 14.52
CA CYS A 106 -6.79 -1.22 13.46
C CYS A 106 -7.87 -1.22 12.38
N SER A 107 -8.53 -0.08 12.18
CA SER A 107 -9.64 0.06 11.24
C SER A 107 -9.26 -0.31 9.81
N GLU A 108 -8.09 0.13 9.32
CA GLU A 108 -7.64 -0.19 7.96
C GLU A 108 -7.40 -1.69 7.77
N LEU A 109 -6.74 -2.37 8.71
CA LEU A 109 -6.52 -3.82 8.62
C LEU A 109 -7.84 -4.61 8.64
N ILE A 110 -8.79 -4.21 9.49
CA ILE A 110 -10.12 -4.83 9.54
C ILE A 110 -10.87 -4.62 8.22
N MET A 111 -10.85 -3.40 7.69
CA MET A 111 -11.45 -3.07 6.40
C MET A 111 -10.76 -3.80 5.26
N ALA A 112 -9.44 -3.98 5.31
CA ALA A 112 -8.68 -4.71 4.31
C ALA A 112 -9.09 -6.18 4.23
N CYS A 113 -9.26 -6.86 5.37
CA CYS A 113 -9.79 -8.22 5.37
C CYS A 113 -11.16 -8.31 4.68
N GLN A 114 -12.06 -7.35 4.95
CA GLN A 114 -13.37 -7.31 4.30
C GLN A 114 -13.27 -7.01 2.80
N PHE A 115 -12.47 -6.01 2.44
CA PHE A 115 -12.25 -5.57 1.06
C PHE A 115 -11.63 -6.67 0.19
N PHE A 116 -10.71 -7.45 0.75
CA PHE A 116 -10.09 -8.60 0.09
C PHE A 116 -10.91 -9.91 0.20
N SER A 117 -12.02 -9.89 0.94
CA SER A 117 -12.83 -11.08 1.24
C SER A 117 -12.01 -12.20 1.91
N LEU A 118 -11.18 -11.83 2.88
CA LEU A 118 -10.33 -12.72 3.68
C LEU A 118 -10.87 -12.85 5.11
N ASN A 119 -10.67 -14.02 5.73
CA ASN A 119 -11.06 -14.27 7.11
C ASN A 119 -9.98 -13.77 8.08
N ALA A 120 -10.27 -12.72 8.85
CA ALA A 120 -9.32 -12.12 9.79
C ALA A 120 -8.88 -13.06 10.94
N GLU A 121 -9.58 -14.17 11.17
CA GLU A 121 -9.32 -15.10 12.29
C GLU A 121 -8.15 -16.07 12.04
N LEU A 122 -7.61 -16.16 10.81
CA LEU A 122 -6.61 -17.16 10.43
C LEU A 122 -5.16 -16.66 10.41
N GLU A 123 -4.91 -15.36 10.63
CA GLU A 123 -3.61 -14.73 10.35
C GLU A 123 -2.97 -14.00 11.54
N ASN A 124 -3.10 -14.55 12.75
CA ASN A 124 -2.15 -14.23 13.81
C ASN A 124 -0.98 -15.22 13.71
N PRO A 125 0.18 -14.85 13.12
CA PRO A 125 1.38 -15.64 13.32
C PRO A 125 1.73 -15.60 14.81
N SER A 126 1.92 -16.80 15.36
CA SER A 126 2.31 -17.01 16.76
C SER A 126 3.72 -16.49 17.04
#